data_AF-A0A3S5CFG7-F1
#
_entry.id   AF-A0A3S5CFG7-F1
#
_cell.length_a   1.000
_cell.length_b   1.000
_cell.length_c   1.000
_cell.angle_alpha   90.00
_cell.angle_beta   90.00
_cell.angle_gamma   90.00
#
_symmetry.space_group_name_H-M   'P 1'
#
loop_
_entity.id
_entity.type
_entity.pdbx_description
1 polymer ?
#
loop_
_entity_poly.entity_id
_entity_poly.type
_entity_poly.pdbx_seq_one_letter_code
_entity_poly.pdbx_strand_id
1 'polypeptide(L)' 'MAASRRGGPASRRVAQLVLETYGRECHLRLKGCTRVATTKDHVVPYSHGGADVLENYRPACKACNSKRQNRVMSG' A
#
# COMPACT_ATOMS: atom_id res chain seq x y z
N MET A 1 13.68 1.46 22.86
CA MET A 1 12.94 0.75 21.79
C MET A 1 12.12 1.79 21.01
N ALA A 2 12.73 2.45 20.02
CA ALA A 2 12.05 3.50 19.25
C ALA A 2 11.14 2.86 18.20
N ALA A 3 9.84 3.00 18.35
CA ALA A 3 8.87 2.57 17.35
C ALA A 3 9.16 3.30 16.03
N SER A 4 9.73 2.58 15.06
CA SER A 4 9.94 3.07 13.69
C SER A 4 8.59 3.55 13.14
N ARG A 5 8.43 4.88 13.06
CA ARG A 5 7.25 5.54 12.52
C ARG A 5 7.17 5.23 11.03
N ARG A 6 6.57 4.09 10.69
CA ARG A 6 6.27 3.65 9.31
C ARG A 6 5.14 4.55 8.76
N GLY A 7 5.49 5.79 8.40
CA GLY A 7 4.51 6.79 7.96
C GLY A 7 5.03 8.23 7.84
N GLY A 8 6.34 8.42 7.58
CA GLY A 8 6.90 9.76 7.38
C GLY A 8 6.43 10.45 6.08
N PRO A 9 6.65 11.77 5.90
CA PRO A 9 6.22 12.52 4.72
C PRO A 9 6.71 11.96 3.37
N ALA A 10 7.85 11.26 3.36
CA ALA A 10 8.33 10.51 2.20
C ALA A 10 7.32 9.45 1.71
N SER A 11 6.59 8.82 2.63
CA SER A 11 5.58 7.81 2.29
C SER A 11 4.38 8.40 1.54
N ARG A 12 4.01 9.67 1.81
CA ARG A 12 2.96 10.38 1.06
C ARG A 12 3.40 10.72 -0.36
N ARG A 13 4.64 11.18 -0.54
CA ARG A 13 5.20 11.47 -1.87
C ARG A 13 5.23 10.21 -2.74
N VAL A 14 5.70 9.09 -2.18
CA VAL A 14 5.70 7.81 -2.89
C VAL A 14 4.27 7.33 -3.18
N ALA A 15 3.32 7.51 -2.25
CA ALA A 15 1.93 7.14 -2.51
C ALA A 15 1.34 7.93 -3.67
N GLN A 16 1.63 9.24 -3.75
CA GLN A 16 1.22 10.07 -4.88
C GLN A 16 1.86 9.60 -6.18
N LEU A 17 3.17 9.34 -6.18
CA LEU A 17 3.90 8.84 -7.36
C LEU A 17 3.33 7.51 -7.87
N VAL A 18 2.99 6.59 -6.97
CA VAL A 18 2.35 5.31 -7.31
C VAL A 18 0.96 5.53 -7.93
N LEU A 19 0.18 6.48 -7.42
CA LEU A 19 -1.13 6.82 -7.97
C LEU A 19 -1.04 7.51 -9.33
N GLU A 20 0.00 8.31 -9.56
CA GLU A 20 0.26 8.94 -10.86
C GLU A 20 0.77 7.92 -11.88
N THR A 21 1.61 6.97 -11.46
CA THR A 21 2.20 5.94 -12.34
C THR A 21 1.21 4.84 -12.71
N TYR A 22 0.50 4.28 -11.72
CA TYR A 22 -0.39 3.14 -11.92
C TYR A 22 -1.88 3.52 -11.97
N GLY A 23 -2.19 4.80 -11.75
CA GLY A 23 -3.55 5.28 -11.65
C GLY A 23 -4.14 5.16 -10.25
N ARG A 24 -5.33 5.74 -10.10
CA ARG A 24 -6.08 5.80 -8.85
C ARG A 24 -7.05 4.62 -8.69
N GLU A 25 -6.84 3.52 -9.40
CA GLU A 25 -7.69 2.34 -9.29
C GLU A 25 -7.15 1.38 -8.23
N CYS A 26 -8.02 0.93 -7.33
CA CYS A 26 -7.62 -0.01 -6.29
C CYS A 26 -7.40 -1.43 -6.85
N HIS A 27 -6.16 -1.91 -6.76
CA HIS A 27 -5.77 -3.26 -7.16
C HIS A 27 -6.42 -4.36 -6.29
N LEU A 28 -6.54 -4.15 -4.98
CA LEU A 28 -6.97 -5.20 -4.04
C LEU A 28 -8.44 -5.64 -4.19
N ARG A 29 -9.32 -4.77 -4.69
CA ARG A 29 -10.77 -5.00 -4.91
C ARG A 29 -11.50 -5.84 -3.83
N LEU A 30 -11.11 -5.67 -2.55
CA LEU A 30 -11.69 -6.41 -1.43
C LEU A 30 -13.16 -6.02 -1.17
N LYS A 31 -13.89 -6.85 -0.42
CA LYS A 31 -15.26 -6.52 0.04
C LYS A 31 -15.26 -5.20 0.85
N GLY A 32 -15.94 -4.19 0.32
CA GLY A 32 -15.93 -2.80 0.84
C GLY A 32 -14.98 -1.84 0.10
N CYS A 33 -14.47 -2.22 -1.08
CA CYS A 33 -13.59 -1.39 -1.89
C CYS A 33 -14.30 -0.13 -2.41
N THR A 34 -13.69 1.03 -2.19
CA THR A 34 -14.17 2.32 -2.72
C THR A 34 -13.75 2.56 -4.18
N ARG A 35 -13.02 1.61 -4.79
CA ARG A 35 -12.35 1.67 -6.11
C ARG A 35 -11.30 2.76 -6.29
N VAL A 36 -11.39 3.84 -5.51
CA VAL A 36 -10.43 4.94 -5.49
C VAL A 36 -9.26 4.60 -4.57
N ALA A 37 -8.09 4.41 -5.17
CA ALA A 37 -6.84 4.28 -4.46
C ALA A 37 -6.36 5.64 -3.95
N THR A 38 -5.99 5.68 -2.68
CA THR A 38 -5.46 6.88 -2.00
C THR A 38 -4.21 6.57 -1.20
N THR A 39 -3.78 5.31 -1.21
CA THR A 39 -2.64 4.80 -0.44
C THR A 39 -1.81 3.87 -1.31
N LYS A 40 -0.54 3.73 -0.96
CA LYS A 40 0.34 2.69 -1.50
C LYS A 40 0.25 1.44 -0.65
N ASP A 41 0.24 0.30 -1.31
CA ASP A 41 0.28 -1.03 -0.74
C ASP A 41 1.58 -1.71 -1.15
N HIS A 42 2.33 -2.24 -0.18
CA HIS A 42 3.52 -3.05 -0.48
C HIS A 42 3.06 -4.44 -0.92
N VAL A 43 3.26 -4.79 -2.18
CA VAL A 43 2.89 -6.11 -2.72
C VAL A 43 3.62 -7.19 -1.93
N VAL A 44 4.94 -7.08 -1.85
CA VAL A 44 5.80 -7.93 -1.03
C VAL A 44 6.16 -7.19 0.26
N PRO A 45 5.73 -7.68 1.44
CA PRO A 45 6.12 -7.09 2.71
C PRO A 45 7.62 -7.28 2.98
N TYR A 46 8.20 -6.36 3.75
CA TYR A 46 9.62 -6.34 4.09
C TYR A 46 10.11 -7.66 4.71
N SER A 47 9.26 -8.34 5.49
CA SER A 47 9.56 -9.64 6.11
C SER A 47 9.81 -10.77 5.10
N HIS A 48 9.43 -10.59 3.84
CA HIS A 48 9.67 -11.53 2.74
C HIS A 48 10.72 -11.04 1.75
N GLY A 49 11.52 -10.01 2.11
CA GLY A 49 12.56 -9.46 1.23
C GLY A 49 12.05 -8.42 0.23
N GLY A 50 10.86 -7.85 0.46
CA GLY A 50 10.30 -6.81 -0.40
C GLY A 50 11.13 -5.54 -0.40
N ALA A 51 11.71 -5.19 -1.55
CA ALA A 51 12.43 -3.94 -1.72
C ALA A 51 11.46 -2.74 -1.68
N ASP A 52 11.91 -1.60 -1.16
CA ASP A 52 11.11 -0.37 -1.07
C ASP A 52 11.13 0.40 -2.40
N VAL A 53 10.78 -0.28 -3.49
CA VAL A 53 10.83 0.22 -4.88
C VAL A 53 9.42 0.45 -5.42
N LEU A 54 9.28 1.37 -6.39
CA LEU A 54 8.00 1.72 -7.01
C LEU A 54 7.24 0.49 -7.54
N GLU A 55 7.96 -0.47 -8.11
CA GLU A 55 7.40 -1.69 -8.68
C GLU A 55 6.80 -2.63 -7.62
N ASN A 56 7.32 -2.59 -6.40
CA ASN A 56 6.78 -3.33 -5.27
C ASN A 56 5.60 -2.58 -4.60
N TYR A 57 5.25 -1.40 -5.09
CA TYR A 57 4.09 -0.64 -4.65
C TYR A 57 2.93 -0.77 -5.62
N ARG A 58 1.73 -0.94 -5.07
CA ARG A 58 0.49 -0.89 -5.84
C ARG A 58 -0.51 0.09 -5.23
N PRO A 59 -1.34 0.75 -6.05
CA PRO A 59 -2.37 1.64 -5.58
C PRO A 59 -3.48 0.85 -4.88
N ALA A 60 -3.79 1.24 -3.64
CA ALA A 60 -4.84 0.64 -2.83
C ALA A 60 -5.76 1.68 -2.20
N CYS A 61 -7.03 1.30 -2.06
CA CYS A 61 -8.03 2.09 -1.37
C CYS A 61 -7.77 2.06 0.15
N LYS A 62 -8.06 3.16 0.88
CA LYS A 62 -7.91 3.20 2.34
C LYS A 62 -8.64 2.05 3.05
N ALA A 63 -9.85 1.71 2.61
CA ALA A 63 -10.62 0.60 3.18
C ALA A 63 -9.92 -0.75 2.95
N CYS A 64 -9.35 -0.95 1.77
CA CYS A 64 -8.68 -2.18 1.34
C CYS A 64 -7.35 -2.34 2.08
N ASN A 65 -6.54 -1.28 2.10
CA ASN A 65 -5.27 -1.23 2.80
C ASN A 65 -5.47 -1.35 4.31
N SER A 66 -6.51 -0.72 4.88
CA SER A 66 -6.88 -0.91 6.30
C SER A 66 -7.35 -2.33 6.61
N LYS A 67 -7.90 -3.06 5.64
CA LYS A 67 -8.33 -4.45 5.82
C LYS A 67 -7.16 -5.43 5.71
N ARG A 68 -6.18 -5.11 4.85
CA ARG A 68 -4.94 -5.85 4.70
C ARG A 68 -3.98 -5.61 5.87
N GLN A 69 -3.75 -4.34 6.23
CA GLN A 69 -2.84 -3.91 7.31
C GLN A 69 -1.53 -4.74 7.29
N ASN A 70 -1.25 -5.47 8.37
CA ASN A 70 -0.10 -6.36 8.52
C ASN A 70 -0.52 -7.84 8.50
N ARG A 71 -1.74 -8.13 8.05
CA ARG A 71 -2.20 -9.50 7.87
C ARG A 71 -1.87 -9.90 6.44
N VAL A 72 -0.90 -10.81 6.31
CA VAL A 72 -0.81 -11.66 5.12
C VAL A 72 -2.17 -12.33 4.99
N MET A 73 -2.84 -12.09 3.86
CA MET A 73 -4.12 -12.72 3.55
C MET A 73 -3.80 -14.19 3.23
N SER A 74 -3.60 -15.00 4.28
CA SER A 74 -3.59 -16.45 4.18
C SER A 74 -5.02 -16.88 3.89
N GLY A 75 -5.30 -17.04 2.60
CA GLY A 75 -6.45 -17.79 2.10
C GLY A 75 -5.91 -19.06 1.46
#